data_AF-A0A0Q8XGP1-F1
#
_entry.id   AF-A0A0Q8XGP1-F1
#
_cell.length_a   1.000
_cell.length_b   1.000
_cell.length_c   1.000
_cell.angle_alpha   90.00
_cell.angle_beta   90.00
_cell.angle_gamma   90.00
#
_symmetry.space_group_name_H-M   'P 1'
#
loop_
_entity.id
_entity.type
_entity.pdbx_description
1 polymer ?
#
loop_
_entity_poly.entity_id
_entity_poly.type
_entity_poly.pdbx_seq_one_letter_code
_entity_poly.pdbx_strand_id
1 'polypeptide(L)'
;MQASRQAEAQRDLADALKGRVAGKPQDCISSPQQTNGPQIIDSHTVLYRSGSRVWRNDLAGDCPSLDPDSILVVELHGSQICRNDMFRPVDRGSRIPGAYCRFGQFTPYVKE
;
A
#
# COMPACT_ATOMS: atom_id res chain seq x y z
N MET A 1 -17.71 -15.97 -1.47
CA MET A 1 -16.28 -15.95 -1.84
C MET A 1 -15.56 -14.75 -1.23
N GLN A 2 -15.59 -14.63 0.10
CA GLN A 2 -14.94 -13.52 0.84
C GLN A 2 -13.77 -14.08 1.67
N ALA A 3 -13.98 -15.25 2.30
CA ALA A 3 -12.95 -16.02 2.97
C ALA A 3 -11.76 -16.40 2.05
N SER A 4 -12.01 -16.68 0.76
CA SER A 4 -10.94 -17.00 -0.21
C SER A 4 -10.03 -15.80 -0.47
N ARG A 5 -10.61 -14.61 -0.71
CA ARG A 5 -9.85 -13.37 -0.93
C ARG A 5 -9.06 -12.95 0.30
N GLN A 6 -9.66 -13.08 1.49
CA GLN A 6 -8.96 -12.83 2.75
C GLN A 6 -7.76 -13.77 2.94
N ALA A 7 -7.92 -15.06 2.59
CA ALA A 7 -6.83 -16.01 2.68
C ALA A 7 -5.70 -15.72 1.67
N GLU A 8 -6.03 -15.24 0.47
CA GLU A 8 -5.03 -14.76 -0.50
C GLU A 8 -4.28 -13.54 0.02
N ALA A 9 -4.99 -12.51 0.47
CA ALA A 9 -4.38 -11.31 1.05
C ALA A 9 -3.45 -11.63 2.22
N GLN A 10 -3.86 -12.53 3.12
CA GLN A 10 -3.03 -12.97 4.24
C GLN A 10 -1.76 -13.69 3.79
N ARG A 11 -1.86 -14.56 2.77
CA ARG A 11 -0.69 -15.25 2.20
C ARG A 11 0.27 -14.26 1.54
N ASP A 12 -0.25 -13.37 0.70
CA ASP A 12 0.56 -12.37 -0.02
C ASP A 12 1.28 -11.43 0.95
N LEU A 13 0.60 -11.02 2.02
CA LEU A 13 1.19 -10.23 3.09
C LEU A 13 2.30 -11.02 3.82
N ALA A 14 2.02 -12.26 4.22
CA ALA A 14 2.99 -13.10 4.92
C ALA A 14 4.24 -13.33 4.08
N ASP A 15 4.08 -13.61 2.78
CA ASP A 15 5.19 -13.83 1.86
C ASP A 15 5.99 -12.54 1.63
N ALA A 16 5.31 -11.40 1.47
CA ALA A 16 5.96 -10.12 1.29
C ALA A 16 6.81 -9.70 2.50
N LEU A 17 6.37 -10.06 3.71
CA LEU A 17 7.02 -9.70 4.98
C LEU A 17 7.91 -10.81 5.56
N LYS A 18 7.96 -12.00 4.95
CA LYS A 18 8.73 -13.15 5.42
C LYS A 18 10.20 -12.79 5.71
N GLY A 19 10.68 -13.19 6.90
CA GLY A 19 12.06 -12.96 7.34
C GLY A 19 12.39 -11.47 7.52
N ARG A 20 11.40 -10.63 7.83
CA ARG A 20 11.58 -9.21 8.12
C ARG A 20 10.93 -8.86 9.45
N VAL A 21 11.51 -7.88 10.14
CA VAL A 21 11.02 -7.38 11.41
C VAL A 21 10.46 -5.97 11.24
N ALA A 22 9.32 -5.72 11.89
CA ALA A 22 8.69 -4.42 11.93
C ALA A 22 9.53 -3.42 12.75
N GLY A 23 9.83 -2.28 12.17
CA GLY A 23 10.42 -1.13 12.86
C GLY A 23 9.38 -0.11 13.30
N LYS A 24 9.85 1.05 13.76
CA LYS A 24 8.98 2.16 14.18
C LYS A 24 8.21 2.73 12.97
N PRO A 25 6.88 2.89 13.05
CA PRO A 25 6.10 3.56 12.01
C PRO A 25 6.61 4.97 11.70
N GLN A 26 6.52 5.35 10.43
CA GLN A 26 6.94 6.65 9.91
C GLN A 26 5.77 7.32 9.19
N ASP A 27 5.75 8.65 9.21
CA ASP A 27 4.71 9.41 8.54
C ASP A 27 4.95 9.57 7.05
N CYS A 28 6.20 9.49 6.57
CA CYS A 28 6.51 9.64 5.15
C CYS A 28 7.58 8.64 4.69
N ILE A 29 7.50 8.19 3.44
CA ILE A 29 8.54 7.40 2.76
C ILE A 29 9.15 8.19 1.60
N SER A 30 10.14 7.61 0.91
CA SER A 30 10.77 8.24 -0.26
C SER A 30 9.77 8.51 -1.39
N SER A 31 10.21 9.28 -2.40
CA SER A 31 9.37 9.63 -3.55
C SER A 31 8.87 8.40 -4.31
N PRO A 32 7.74 8.49 -5.03
CA PRO A 32 7.24 7.38 -5.87
C PRO A 32 8.27 6.88 -6.88
N GLN A 33 9.18 7.73 -7.36
CA GLN A 33 10.25 7.31 -8.28
C GLN A 33 11.34 6.46 -7.59
N GLN A 34 11.47 6.56 -6.27
CA GLN A 34 12.46 5.84 -5.45
C GLN A 34 11.86 4.64 -4.72
N THR A 35 10.55 4.43 -4.85
CA THR A 35 9.81 3.33 -4.25
C THR A 35 9.16 2.48 -5.32
N ASN A 36 9.38 1.19 -5.29
CA ASN A 36 8.66 0.25 -6.15
C ASN A 36 7.30 -0.09 -5.54
N GLY A 37 6.30 -0.27 -6.39
CA GLY A 37 4.93 -0.61 -5.99
C GLY A 37 3.90 0.40 -6.50
N PRO A 38 2.72 0.46 -5.85
CA PRO A 38 2.31 -0.34 -4.69
C PRO A 38 1.99 -1.80 -5.07
N GLN A 39 2.24 -2.72 -4.14
CA GLN A 39 1.56 -4.02 -4.09
C GLN A 39 0.33 -3.86 -3.18
N ILE A 40 -0.85 -4.05 -3.72
CA ILE A 40 -2.11 -3.93 -2.97
C ILE A 40 -2.42 -5.31 -2.38
N ILE A 41 -2.66 -5.37 -1.07
CA ILE A 41 -2.93 -6.62 -0.35
C ILE A 41 -4.44 -6.81 -0.18
N ASP A 42 -5.12 -5.75 0.28
CA ASP A 42 -6.56 -5.71 0.48
C ASP A 42 -7.04 -4.24 0.46
N SER A 43 -8.30 -4.02 0.83
CA SER A 43 -8.93 -2.69 0.87
C SER A 43 -8.39 -1.76 1.96
N HIS A 44 -7.42 -2.19 2.75
CA HIS A 44 -6.86 -1.44 3.89
C HIS A 44 -5.32 -1.48 3.95
N THR A 45 -4.66 -2.31 3.16
CA THR A 45 -3.22 -2.56 3.26
C THR A 45 -2.55 -2.47 1.90
N VAL A 46 -1.53 -1.60 1.80
CA VAL A 46 -0.67 -1.52 0.61
C VAL A 46 0.81 -1.58 1.01
N LEU A 47 1.62 -2.19 0.15
CA LEU A 47 3.05 -2.33 0.37
C LEU A 47 3.83 -1.54 -0.68
N TYR A 48 4.84 -0.80 -0.22
CA TYR A 48 5.88 -0.20 -1.06
C TYR A 48 7.21 -0.88 -0.77
N ARG A 49 8.15 -0.83 -1.72
CA ARG A 49 9.48 -1.41 -1.57
C ARG A 49 10.55 -0.38 -1.88
N SER A 50 11.61 -0.35 -1.09
CA SER A 50 12.80 0.46 -1.34
C SER A 50 14.04 -0.36 -1.00
N GLY A 51 14.76 -0.83 -2.03
CA GLY A 51 15.80 -1.85 -1.87
C GLY A 51 15.26 -3.12 -1.20
N SER A 52 15.88 -3.52 -0.08
CA SER A 52 15.47 -4.69 0.71
C SER A 52 14.32 -4.42 1.69
N ARG A 53 14.00 -3.14 1.95
CA ARG A 53 12.97 -2.70 2.88
C ARG A 53 11.60 -2.77 2.24
N VAL A 54 10.63 -3.31 2.97
CA VAL A 54 9.21 -3.25 2.63
C VAL A 54 8.54 -2.25 3.55
N TRP A 55 7.75 -1.33 3.02
CA TRP A 55 6.94 -0.40 3.78
C TRP A 55 5.51 -0.86 3.72
N ARG A 56 4.94 -1.24 4.87
CA ARG A 56 3.52 -1.52 4.98
C ARG A 56 2.80 -0.23 5.34
N ASN A 57 1.87 0.21 4.50
CA ASN A 57 0.92 1.23 4.85
C ASN A 57 -0.40 0.57 5.24
N ASP A 58 -0.81 0.81 6.47
CA ASP A 58 -2.20 0.58 6.89
C ASP A 58 -2.95 1.89 6.62
N LEU A 59 -3.97 1.84 5.76
CA LEU A 59 -4.68 3.03 5.30
C LEU A 59 -5.36 3.76 6.47
N ALA A 60 -5.57 5.07 6.34
CA ALA A 60 -6.22 5.85 7.40
C ALA A 60 -7.71 5.49 7.60
N GLY A 61 -8.29 4.72 6.68
CA GLY A 61 -9.64 4.17 6.71
C GLY A 61 -9.83 3.19 5.57
N ASP A 62 -10.98 2.51 5.54
CA ASP A 62 -11.31 1.59 4.46
C ASP A 62 -11.35 2.29 3.10
N CYS A 63 -10.83 1.61 2.08
CA CYS A 63 -10.86 2.04 0.69
C CYS A 63 -11.61 0.98 -0.15
N PRO A 64 -12.96 1.02 -0.23
CA PRO A 64 -13.74 -0.07 -0.81
C PRO A 64 -13.48 -0.35 -2.30
N SER A 65 -13.01 0.66 -3.04
CA SER A 65 -12.65 0.54 -4.46
C SER A 65 -11.22 0.07 -4.69
N LEU A 66 -10.48 -0.25 -3.62
CA LEU A 66 -9.11 -0.76 -3.72
C LEU A 66 -9.13 -2.28 -3.88
N ASP A 67 -8.60 -2.72 -5.01
CA ASP A 67 -8.49 -4.13 -5.40
C ASP A 67 -7.04 -4.44 -5.80
N PRO A 68 -6.52 -5.67 -5.59
CA PRO A 68 -5.17 -6.08 -5.96
C PRO A 68 -4.68 -5.63 -7.35
N ASP A 69 -5.56 -5.54 -8.34
CA ASP A 69 -5.19 -5.16 -9.71
C ASP A 69 -5.27 -3.65 -10.03
N SER A 70 -5.68 -2.84 -9.05
CA SER A 70 -5.90 -1.40 -9.22
C SER A 70 -4.60 -0.63 -9.48
N ILE A 71 -4.71 0.48 -10.19
CA ILE A 71 -3.64 1.46 -10.35
C ILE A 71 -3.85 2.57 -9.33
N LEU A 72 -2.88 2.86 -8.47
CA LEU A 72 -2.99 3.96 -7.51
C LEU A 72 -2.50 5.26 -8.15
N VAL A 73 -3.40 6.23 -8.26
CA VAL A 73 -3.07 7.61 -8.62
C VAL A 73 -2.96 8.43 -7.34
N VAL A 74 -1.74 8.78 -6.95
CA VAL A 74 -1.45 9.53 -5.72
C VAL A 74 -1.38 11.02 -5.99
N GLU A 75 -2.07 11.81 -5.17
CA GLU A 75 -2.01 13.27 -5.18
C GLU A 75 -0.94 13.73 -4.19
N LEU A 76 0.27 13.96 -4.72
CA LEU A 76 1.44 14.34 -3.92
C LEU A 76 1.49 15.86 -3.75
N HIS A 77 1.67 16.29 -2.50
CA HIS A 77 1.92 17.70 -2.16
C HIS A 77 3.40 18.03 -1.97
N GLY A 78 4.29 17.06 -2.21
CA GLY A 78 5.74 17.20 -2.08
C GLY A 78 6.50 16.08 -2.80
N SER A 79 7.75 15.84 -2.38
CA SER A 79 8.61 14.80 -2.96
C SER A 79 8.53 13.46 -2.24
N GLN A 80 7.60 13.29 -1.31
CA GLN A 80 7.44 12.09 -0.50
C GLN A 80 6.00 11.60 -0.57
N ILE A 81 5.80 10.31 -0.32
CA ILE A 81 4.46 9.77 -0.04
C ILE A 81 4.30 9.81 1.47
N CYS A 82 3.31 10.54 1.95
CA CYS A 82 3.06 10.78 3.35
C CYS A 82 1.70 10.26 3.81
N ARG A 83 1.59 10.06 5.12
CA ARG A 83 0.33 9.85 5.81
C ARG A 83 -0.61 11.01 5.49
N ASN A 84 -1.88 10.68 5.30
CA ASN A 84 -2.97 11.57 4.89
C ASN A 84 -2.88 12.08 3.44
N ASP A 85 -1.83 11.77 2.68
CA ASP A 85 -1.86 12.02 1.23
C ASP A 85 -3.02 11.24 0.62
N MET A 86 -3.72 11.91 -0.29
CA MET A 86 -4.89 11.37 -0.96
C MET A 86 -4.46 10.57 -2.18
N PHE A 87 -5.18 9.50 -2.47
CA PHE A 87 -5.02 8.76 -3.71
C PHE A 87 -6.38 8.22 -4.17
N ARG A 88 -6.45 7.83 -5.44
CA ARG A 88 -7.59 7.13 -6.01
C ARG A 88 -7.13 5.83 -6.66
N PRO A 89 -7.74 4.68 -6.33
CA PRO A 89 -7.57 3.48 -7.12
C PRO A 89 -8.30 3.66 -8.45
N VAL A 90 -7.66 3.25 -9.54
CA VAL A 90 -8.22 3.23 -10.89
C VAL A 90 -8.29 1.78 -11.32
N ASP A 91 -9.48 1.32 -11.68
CA ASP A 91 -9.66 -0.01 -12.23
C ASP A 91 -8.89 -0.13 -13.54
N ARG A 92 -8.04 -1.17 -13.65
CA ARG A 92 -7.11 -1.31 -14.77
C ARG A 92 -7.83 -1.56 -16.10
N GLY A 93 -8.97 -2.24 -16.07
CA GLY A 93 -9.75 -2.56 -17.28
C GLY A 93 -10.53 -1.37 -17.81
N SER A 94 -11.48 -0.88 -17.01
CA SER A 94 -12.39 0.22 -17.36
C SER A 94 -11.75 1.60 -17.32
N ARG A 95 -10.64 1.75 -16.60
CA ARG A 95 -9.96 3.04 -16.30
C ARG A 95 -10.85 4.02 -15.53
N ILE A 96 -11.93 3.54 -14.90
CA ILE A 96 -12.81 4.37 -14.08
C ILE A 96 -12.13 4.58 -12.71
N PRO A 97 -11.93 5.84 -12.27
CA PRO A 97 -11.42 6.12 -10.93
C PRO A 97 -12.46 5.80 -9.86
N GLY A 98 -12.01 5.19 -8.77
CA GLY A 98 -12.76 5.00 -7.54
C GLY A 98 -12.81 6.26 -6.66
N ALA A 99 -13.34 6.08 -5.46
CA ALA A 99 -13.41 7.12 -4.44
C ALA A 99 -12.02 7.48 -3.90
N TYR A 100 -11.92 8.66 -3.29
CA TYR A 100 -10.70 9.09 -2.61
C TYR A 100 -10.41 8.28 -1.36
N CYS A 101 -9.16 7.87 -1.23
CA CYS A 101 -8.62 7.16 -0.08
C CYS A 101 -7.40 7.91 0.45
N ARG A 102 -7.00 7.60 1.69
CA ARG A 102 -5.89 8.28 2.37
C ARG A 102 -4.91 7.26 2.91
N PHE A 103 -3.62 7.50 2.70
CA PHE A 103 -2.58 6.72 3.35
C PHE A 103 -2.61 6.93 4.86
N GLY A 104 -2.31 5.87 5.61
CA GLY A 104 -2.01 5.98 7.04
C GLY A 104 -0.51 6.00 7.28
N GLN A 105 -0.05 5.39 8.37
CA GLN A 105 1.37 5.33 8.70
C GLN A 105 2.08 4.21 7.94
N PHE A 106 3.39 4.41 7.70
CA PHE A 106 4.24 3.45 7.01
C PHE A 106 5.12 2.73 8.01
N THR A 107 4.85 1.45 8.25
CA THR A 107 5.69 0.59 9.07
C THR A 107 6.80 -0.03 8.21
N PRO A 108 8.09 0.23 8.49
CA PRO A 108 9.17 -0.43 7.78
C PRO A 108 9.32 -1.87 8.25
N TYR A 109 9.51 -2.78 7.30
CA TYR A 109 9.90 -4.16 7.52
C TYR A 109 11.27 -4.36 6.86
N VAL A 110 12.27 -4.66 7.69
CA VAL A 110 13.67 -4.86 7.28
C VAL A 110 14.10 -6.29 7.57
N LYS A 111 14.97 -6.85 6.73
CA LYS A 111 15.58 -8.14 7.05
C LYS A 111 16.43 -7.99 8.30
N GLU A 112 16.42 -9.02 9.14
CA GLU A 112 17.47 -9.20 10.16
C GLU A 112 18.83 -9.44 9.50
#